data_AF-A0A3D3JKU2-F1
#
_entry.id   AF-A0A3D3JKU2-F1
#
_cell.length_a   1.000
_cell.length_b   1.000
_cell.length_c   1.000
_cell.angle_alpha   90.00
_cell.angle_beta   90.00
_cell.angle_gamma   90.00
#
_symmetry.space_group_name_H-M   'P 1'
#
loop_
_entity.id
_entity.type
_entity.pdbx_description
1 polymer ?
#
loop_
_entity_poly.entity_id
_entity_poly.type
_entity_poly.pdbx_seq_one_letter_code
_entity_poly.pdbx_strand_id
1 'polypeptide(L)'
;MPDHKPSAGSFMSDSFHFAFITDSQIGCNSPFGLNARVSDRSRLESAIGYINDDENEIDFAIFGGDLVNRFDSAEELDIVMECLGMLERPYYGVSGNHDEGGKHWLEPEVSTESPYFDRGAPAGFSFTHEGASFLGLNALHLRGDLDEDLQQAEWEVMKQHFAAVDAAATHRFVVMHWPLLVQQPDEEETYWNMENRHEIIAFFKANNVSCVLTGHYHHDIVGTWHGIPLLGSVGTSQVFHGPQSCAFEHVTVFPDGWMSRRVDV
;
A
#
# COMPACT_ATOMS: atom_id res chain seq x y z
N MET A 1 53.09 19.27 -15.52
CA MET A 1 52.00 19.17 -14.54
C MET A 1 50.83 18.55 -15.25
N PRO A 2 50.23 17.44 -14.77
CA PRO A 2 49.04 16.91 -15.39
C PRO A 2 47.80 17.63 -14.83
N ASP A 3 47.00 18.16 -15.74
CA ASP A 3 45.65 18.68 -15.49
C ASP A 3 44.75 17.55 -14.99
N HIS A 4 44.31 17.63 -13.74
CA HIS A 4 43.23 16.81 -13.23
C HIS A 4 41.91 17.49 -13.60
N LYS A 5 41.22 17.00 -14.64
CA LYS A 5 39.79 17.25 -14.76
C LYS A 5 39.07 16.53 -13.62
N PRO A 6 38.14 17.17 -12.90
CA PRO A 6 37.25 16.45 -12.01
C PRO A 6 36.33 15.56 -12.87
N SER A 7 36.24 14.29 -12.50
CA SER A 7 35.25 13.35 -13.03
C SER A 7 33.86 13.89 -12.70
N ALA A 8 32.98 13.89 -13.69
CA ALA A 8 31.56 14.18 -13.49
C ALA A 8 31.02 13.28 -12.37
N GLY A 9 30.58 13.90 -11.27
CA GLY A 9 29.75 13.23 -10.30
C GLY A 9 28.48 12.79 -11.02
N SER A 10 28.11 11.53 -10.84
CA SER A 10 26.76 11.05 -11.15
C SER A 10 25.79 11.94 -10.39
N PHE A 11 24.98 12.73 -11.09
CA PHE A 11 23.80 13.34 -10.49
C PHE A 11 22.87 12.15 -10.18
N MET A 12 22.78 11.76 -8.91
CA MET A 12 21.57 11.07 -8.44
C MET A 12 20.41 12.02 -8.78
N SER A 13 19.28 11.51 -9.26
CA SER A 13 18.12 12.37 -9.47
C SER A 13 17.77 13.05 -8.14
N ASP A 14 17.36 14.32 -8.18
CA ASP A 14 17.03 15.08 -6.97
C ASP A 14 15.76 14.53 -6.26
N SER A 15 15.03 13.64 -6.93
CA SER A 15 13.88 12.91 -6.41
C SER A 15 13.57 11.65 -7.23
N PHE A 16 12.74 10.77 -6.69
CA PHE A 16 12.05 9.70 -7.42
C PHE A 16 10.57 9.68 -7.05
N HIS A 17 9.74 8.97 -7.83
CA HIS A 17 8.28 9.02 -7.71
C HIS A 17 7.68 7.61 -7.70
N PHE A 18 6.69 7.39 -6.84
CA PHE A 18 5.91 6.16 -6.88
C PHE A 18 4.42 6.43 -6.74
N ALA A 19 3.61 5.55 -7.31
CA ALA A 19 2.16 5.58 -7.13
C ALA A 19 1.76 4.64 -6.00
N PHE A 20 0.93 5.10 -5.07
CA PHE A 20 0.29 4.27 -4.06
C PHE A 20 -1.21 4.18 -4.32
N ILE A 21 -1.65 2.99 -4.70
CA ILE A 21 -3.02 2.66 -5.09
C ILE A 21 -3.55 1.66 -4.09
N THR A 22 -4.80 1.77 -3.67
CA THR A 22 -5.41 0.85 -2.70
C THR A 22 -6.89 0.71 -2.98
N ASP A 23 -7.51 -0.31 -2.39
CA ASP A 23 -8.97 -0.49 -2.36
C ASP A 23 -9.57 -0.37 -3.77
N SER A 24 -8.96 -1.09 -4.72
CA SER A 24 -9.48 -1.19 -6.09
C SER A 24 -10.75 -2.02 -6.12
N GLN A 25 -10.90 -2.94 -5.16
CA GLN A 25 -12.09 -3.74 -4.84
C GLN A 25 -12.97 -3.99 -6.06
N ILE A 26 -12.40 -4.65 -7.08
CA ILE A 26 -13.13 -4.96 -8.30
C ILE A 26 -14.42 -5.69 -7.92
N GLY A 27 -15.58 -5.13 -8.26
CA GLY A 27 -16.90 -5.69 -7.93
C GLY A 27 -17.66 -4.95 -6.83
N CYS A 28 -17.02 -4.02 -6.12
CA CYS A 28 -17.64 -3.22 -5.07
C CYS A 28 -18.53 -2.10 -5.65
N ASN A 29 -18.01 -1.29 -6.58
CA ASN A 29 -18.70 -0.13 -7.15
C ASN A 29 -18.75 -0.19 -8.70
N SER A 30 -19.38 -1.27 -9.18
CA SER A 30 -19.59 -1.56 -10.60
C SER A 30 -21.08 -1.73 -10.94
N PRO A 31 -21.91 -0.67 -10.82
CA PRO A 31 -23.38 -0.75 -10.86
C PRO A 31 -23.96 -1.22 -12.21
N PHE A 32 -23.15 -1.18 -13.28
CA PHE A 32 -23.53 -1.61 -14.63
C PHE A 32 -22.74 -2.84 -15.11
N GLY A 33 -22.05 -3.53 -14.20
CA GLY A 33 -21.18 -4.67 -14.48
C GLY A 33 -19.69 -4.30 -14.49
N LEU A 34 -18.84 -5.30 -14.26
CA LEU A 34 -17.39 -5.13 -14.04
C LEU A 34 -16.67 -4.49 -15.25
N ASN A 35 -17.15 -4.78 -16.47
CA ASN A 35 -16.58 -4.28 -17.73
C ASN A 35 -17.28 -3.02 -18.27
N ALA A 36 -18.13 -2.37 -17.48
CA ALA A 36 -18.79 -1.14 -17.89
C ALA A 36 -17.83 0.06 -17.89
N ARG A 37 -18.22 1.15 -18.58
CA ARG A 37 -17.44 2.40 -18.60
C ARG A 37 -17.33 3.10 -17.23
N VAL A 38 -18.25 2.79 -16.32
CA VAL A 38 -18.26 3.31 -14.96
C VAL A 38 -18.25 2.08 -14.06
N SER A 39 -17.05 1.61 -13.75
CA SER A 39 -16.77 0.43 -12.93
C SER A 39 -15.45 0.59 -12.20
N ASP A 40 -15.21 -0.29 -11.24
CA ASP A 40 -13.94 -0.38 -10.51
C ASP A 40 -12.77 -0.65 -11.47
N ARG A 41 -12.98 -1.56 -12.44
CA ARG A 41 -12.03 -1.82 -13.53
C ARG A 41 -11.64 -0.53 -14.25
N SER A 42 -12.61 0.28 -14.66
CA SER A 42 -12.32 1.52 -15.41
C SER A 42 -11.51 2.54 -14.60
N ARG A 43 -11.70 2.61 -13.28
CA ARG A 43 -10.95 3.52 -12.39
C ARG A 43 -9.53 3.00 -12.13
N LEU A 44 -9.36 1.69 -11.95
CA LEU A 44 -8.04 1.07 -11.89
C LEU A 44 -7.27 1.21 -13.21
N GLU A 45 -7.91 0.97 -14.36
CA GLU A 45 -7.31 1.20 -15.69
C GLU A 45 -6.90 2.66 -15.88
N SER A 46 -7.68 3.63 -15.38
CA SER A 46 -7.31 5.05 -15.37
C SER A 46 -6.04 5.32 -14.54
N ALA A 47 -5.95 4.76 -13.33
CA ALA A 47 -4.74 4.86 -12.51
C ALA A 47 -3.51 4.24 -13.19
N ILE A 48 -3.67 3.09 -13.82
CA ILE A 48 -2.58 2.42 -14.57
C ILE A 48 -2.17 3.24 -15.79
N GLY A 49 -3.12 3.82 -16.52
CA GLY A 49 -2.84 4.73 -17.63
C GLY A 49 -2.00 5.94 -17.19
N TYR A 50 -2.32 6.49 -16.02
CA TYR A 50 -1.52 7.56 -15.41
C TYR A 50 -0.08 7.09 -15.08
N ILE A 51 0.08 5.90 -14.51
CA ILE A 51 1.39 5.34 -14.11
C ILE A 51 2.29 5.04 -15.31
N ASN A 52 1.69 4.55 -16.40
CA ASN A 52 2.42 4.22 -17.61
C ASN A 52 2.84 5.46 -18.41
N ASP A 53 2.18 6.60 -18.22
CA ASP A 53 2.54 7.84 -18.91
C ASP A 53 3.91 8.36 -18.44
N ASP A 54 4.87 8.39 -19.37
CA ASP A 54 6.23 8.87 -19.14
C ASP A 54 6.26 10.32 -18.60
N GLU A 55 5.25 11.15 -18.88
CA GLU A 55 5.17 12.54 -18.37
C GLU A 55 4.97 12.61 -16.85
N ASN A 56 4.50 11.52 -16.22
CA ASN A 56 4.28 11.46 -14.78
C ASN A 56 5.49 10.94 -14.00
N GLU A 57 6.53 10.48 -14.69
CA GLU A 57 7.82 10.07 -14.12
C GLU A 57 7.71 9.04 -12.97
N ILE A 58 6.71 8.15 -13.00
CA ILE A 58 6.52 7.11 -11.97
C ILE A 58 7.54 5.97 -12.15
N ASP A 59 8.37 5.75 -11.13
CA ASP A 59 9.38 4.70 -11.09
C ASP A 59 8.77 3.32 -10.84
N PHE A 60 7.79 3.24 -9.93
CA PHE A 60 7.08 2.01 -9.57
C PHE A 60 5.71 2.28 -8.93
N ALA A 61 4.87 1.25 -8.86
CA ALA A 61 3.58 1.28 -8.18
C ALA A 61 3.57 0.38 -6.93
N ILE A 62 2.80 0.77 -5.93
CA ILE A 62 2.52 -0.02 -4.73
C ILE A 62 1.01 -0.14 -4.55
N PHE A 63 0.54 -1.38 -4.44
CA PHE A 63 -0.84 -1.73 -4.15
C PHE A 63 -1.03 -1.98 -2.64
N GLY A 64 -1.91 -1.20 -2.02
CA GLY A 64 -2.18 -1.19 -0.58
C GLY A 64 -3.16 -2.26 -0.09
N GLY A 65 -3.55 -3.22 -0.91
CA GLY A 65 -4.52 -4.27 -0.59
C GLY A 65 -5.95 -3.96 -1.03
N ASP A 66 -6.82 -4.95 -0.85
CA ASP A 66 -8.22 -4.97 -1.28
C ASP A 66 -8.36 -4.71 -2.78
N LEU A 67 -7.76 -5.61 -3.58
CA LEU A 67 -7.86 -5.54 -5.03
C LEU A 67 -9.16 -6.15 -5.55
N VAL A 68 -9.63 -7.23 -4.93
CA VAL A 68 -10.95 -7.82 -5.19
C VAL A 68 -11.94 -7.38 -4.11
N ASN A 69 -13.23 -7.38 -4.42
CA ASN A 69 -14.27 -7.16 -3.41
C ASN A 69 -14.65 -8.47 -2.70
N ARG A 70 -14.48 -9.61 -3.37
CA ARG A 70 -14.74 -10.94 -2.85
C ARG A 70 -13.55 -11.86 -3.11
N PHE A 71 -12.95 -12.36 -2.04
CA PHE A 71 -11.81 -13.27 -2.11
C PHE A 71 -12.06 -14.53 -2.97
N ASP A 72 -13.31 -15.00 -3.03
CA ASP A 72 -13.72 -16.22 -3.75
C ASP A 72 -14.17 -15.97 -5.20
N SER A 73 -14.17 -14.71 -5.66
CA SER A 73 -14.64 -14.35 -7.00
C SER A 73 -13.53 -14.49 -8.03
N ALA A 74 -13.59 -15.59 -8.80
CA ALA A 74 -12.66 -15.81 -9.91
C ALA A 74 -12.73 -14.71 -10.98
N GLU A 75 -13.92 -14.14 -11.23
CA GLU A 75 -14.10 -13.08 -12.24
C GLU A 75 -13.43 -11.77 -11.80
N GLU A 76 -13.58 -11.39 -10.52
CA GLU A 76 -12.93 -10.19 -9.98
C GLU A 76 -11.41 -10.34 -10.00
N LEU A 77 -10.90 -11.51 -9.59
CA LEU A 77 -9.47 -11.80 -9.57
C LEU A 77 -8.87 -11.86 -10.99
N ASP A 78 -9.57 -12.45 -11.96
CA ASP A 78 -9.11 -12.47 -13.35
C ASP A 78 -8.99 -11.02 -13.89
N ILE A 79 -9.94 -10.13 -13.56
CA ILE A 79 -9.86 -8.70 -13.93
C ILE A 79 -8.69 -7.99 -13.24
N VAL A 80 -8.46 -8.24 -11.95
CA VAL A 80 -7.29 -7.68 -11.24
C VAL A 80 -6.00 -8.09 -11.96
N MET A 81 -5.84 -9.39 -12.29
CA MET A 81 -4.65 -9.88 -12.97
C MET A 81 -4.50 -9.33 -14.40
N GLU A 82 -5.61 -9.14 -15.13
CA GLU A 82 -5.61 -8.44 -16.42
C GLU A 82 -5.10 -7.01 -16.28
N CYS A 83 -5.65 -6.24 -15.32
CA CYS A 83 -5.24 -4.86 -15.06
C CYS A 83 -3.76 -4.79 -14.66
N LEU A 84 -3.31 -5.61 -13.70
CA LEU A 84 -1.90 -5.64 -13.29
C LEU A 84 -0.97 -6.00 -14.46
N GLY A 85 -1.44 -6.82 -15.40
CA GLY A 85 -0.70 -7.14 -16.64
C GLY A 85 -0.54 -5.98 -17.62
N MET A 86 -1.27 -4.87 -17.43
CA MET A 86 -1.15 -3.65 -18.22
C MET A 86 -0.07 -2.68 -17.72
N LEU A 87 0.46 -2.87 -16.50
CA LEU A 87 1.50 -2.01 -15.95
C LEU A 87 2.82 -2.16 -16.72
N GLU A 88 3.39 -1.03 -17.12
CA GLU A 88 4.69 -0.96 -17.79
C GLU A 88 5.82 -0.65 -16.81
N ARG A 89 5.47 -0.35 -15.55
CA ARG A 89 6.39 -0.10 -14.43
C ARG A 89 6.43 -1.30 -13.47
N PRO A 90 7.53 -1.50 -12.72
CA PRO A 90 7.53 -2.43 -11.59
C PRO A 90 6.39 -2.13 -10.62
N TYR A 91 5.81 -3.17 -10.05
CA TYR A 91 4.81 -3.01 -9.01
C TYR A 91 4.99 -4.02 -7.89
N TYR A 92 4.52 -3.61 -6.72
CA TYR A 92 4.52 -4.38 -5.49
C TYR A 92 3.17 -4.23 -4.82
N GLY A 93 2.87 -5.05 -3.83
CA GLY A 93 1.66 -4.85 -3.06
C GLY A 93 1.53 -5.79 -1.90
N VAL A 94 0.60 -5.45 -1.03
CA VAL A 94 0.15 -6.26 0.10
C VAL A 94 -1.28 -6.70 -0.17
N SER A 95 -1.70 -7.78 0.49
CA SER A 95 -3.11 -8.18 0.52
C SER A 95 -3.90 -7.37 1.55
N GLY A 96 -5.18 -7.18 1.28
CA GLY A 96 -6.17 -6.69 2.23
C GLY A 96 -7.12 -7.79 2.72
N ASN A 97 -8.06 -7.45 3.59
CA ASN A 97 -8.97 -8.44 4.14
C ASN A 97 -9.97 -8.99 3.10
N HIS A 98 -10.32 -8.22 2.07
CA HIS A 98 -11.15 -8.70 0.97
C HIS A 98 -10.38 -9.64 0.03
N ASP A 99 -9.05 -9.53 -0.03
CA ASP A 99 -8.23 -10.43 -0.84
C ASP A 99 -8.06 -11.80 -0.18
N GLU A 100 -7.90 -11.85 1.15
CA GLU A 100 -7.60 -13.08 1.89
C GLU A 100 -8.86 -13.82 2.37
N GLY A 101 -10.02 -13.16 2.36
CA GLY A 101 -11.22 -13.65 3.04
C GLY A 101 -11.10 -13.51 4.56
N GLY A 102 -10.41 -12.45 5.02
CA GLY A 102 -10.26 -12.10 6.42
C GLY A 102 -11.53 -11.53 7.04
N LYS A 103 -11.49 -11.20 8.34
CA LYS A 103 -12.61 -10.56 9.06
C LYS A 103 -13.17 -9.42 8.21
N HIS A 104 -14.43 -9.53 7.83
CA HIS A 104 -15.19 -8.50 7.15
C HIS A 104 -16.36 -8.08 8.04
N TRP A 105 -16.77 -6.81 8.01
CA TRP A 105 -17.86 -6.35 8.89
C TRP A 105 -19.20 -7.06 8.63
N LEU A 106 -19.39 -7.67 7.44
CA LEU A 106 -20.56 -8.51 7.11
C LEU A 106 -20.32 -10.01 7.29
N GLU A 107 -19.06 -10.46 7.17
CA GLU A 107 -18.68 -11.87 7.16
C GLU A 107 -17.54 -12.08 8.18
N PRO A 108 -17.90 -12.42 9.43
CA PRO A 108 -16.91 -12.55 10.51
C PRO A 108 -16.13 -13.87 10.47
N GLU A 109 -16.53 -14.81 9.60
CA GLU A 109 -15.82 -16.06 9.38
C GLU A 109 -14.60 -15.80 8.50
N VAL A 110 -13.43 -16.22 8.98
CA VAL A 110 -12.16 -16.08 8.25
C VAL A 110 -11.95 -17.31 7.39
N SER A 111 -11.71 -17.12 6.09
CA SER A 111 -11.14 -18.15 5.23
C SER A 111 -9.62 -18.18 5.36
N THR A 112 -9.03 -19.36 5.45
CA THR A 112 -7.57 -19.56 5.36
C THR A 112 -7.11 -19.94 3.95
N GLU A 113 -8.05 -20.05 3.01
CA GLU A 113 -7.78 -20.41 1.62
C GLU A 113 -8.33 -19.29 0.72
N SER A 114 -7.43 -18.56 0.08
CA SER A 114 -7.76 -17.55 -0.93
C SER A 114 -7.06 -17.87 -2.26
N PRO A 115 -7.81 -17.98 -3.38
CA PRO A 115 -7.24 -18.07 -4.72
C PRO A 115 -6.30 -16.90 -5.08
N TYR A 116 -6.37 -15.78 -4.36
CA TYR A 116 -5.54 -14.60 -4.56
C TYR A 116 -4.05 -14.94 -4.58
N PHE A 117 -3.59 -15.72 -3.59
CA PHE A 117 -2.19 -16.13 -3.49
C PHE A 117 -1.80 -17.17 -4.55
N ASP A 118 -2.69 -18.12 -4.84
CA ASP A 118 -2.46 -19.16 -5.85
C ASP A 118 -2.30 -18.58 -7.27
N ARG A 119 -2.94 -17.45 -7.55
CA ARG A 119 -2.80 -16.70 -8.82
C ARG A 119 -1.54 -15.84 -8.87
N GLY A 120 -0.78 -15.75 -7.79
CA GLY A 120 0.45 -14.96 -7.72
C GLY A 120 0.19 -13.45 -7.65
N ALA A 121 -0.95 -13.04 -7.07
CA ALA A 121 -1.22 -11.63 -6.84
C ALA A 121 -0.28 -11.04 -5.74
N PRO A 122 -0.03 -9.72 -5.74
CA PRO A 122 0.91 -9.10 -4.79
C PRO A 122 0.45 -9.22 -3.34
N ALA A 123 1.32 -9.71 -2.46
CA ALA A 123 0.97 -10.13 -1.10
C ALA A 123 2.02 -9.80 -0.02
N GLY A 124 3.08 -9.09 -0.38
CA GLY A 124 4.21 -8.81 0.50
C GLY A 124 5.47 -8.53 -0.31
N PHE A 125 6.32 -7.64 0.19
CA PHE A 125 7.54 -7.25 -0.51
C PHE A 125 8.56 -6.59 0.42
N SER A 126 9.81 -6.58 -0.01
CA SER A 126 10.89 -5.85 0.65
C SER A 126 11.93 -5.47 -0.40
N PHE A 127 12.21 -4.18 -0.57
CA PHE A 127 13.22 -3.70 -1.50
C PHE A 127 13.77 -2.33 -1.10
N THR A 128 14.83 -1.90 -1.79
CA THR A 128 15.37 -0.55 -1.68
C THR A 128 15.37 0.13 -3.05
N HIS A 129 15.16 1.44 -3.07
CA HIS A 129 15.18 2.26 -4.28
C HIS A 129 15.71 3.66 -3.92
N GLU A 130 16.77 4.11 -4.61
CA GLU A 130 17.37 5.45 -4.44
C GLU A 130 17.58 5.86 -2.95
N GLY A 131 18.06 4.92 -2.13
CA GLY A 131 18.36 5.15 -0.71
C GLY A 131 17.15 5.05 0.24
N ALA A 132 15.94 4.84 -0.27
CA ALA A 132 14.75 4.54 0.52
C ALA A 132 14.53 3.02 0.63
N SER A 133 14.07 2.57 1.80
CA SER A 133 13.64 1.20 2.06
C SER A 133 12.12 1.09 2.03
N PHE A 134 11.60 0.00 1.46
CA PHE A 134 10.18 -0.28 1.33
C PHE A 134 9.88 -1.68 1.86
N LEU A 135 8.88 -1.79 2.72
CA LEU A 135 8.40 -3.03 3.31
C LEU A 135 6.88 -3.12 3.19
N GLY A 136 6.38 -4.18 2.56
CA GLY A 136 4.95 -4.53 2.57
C GLY A 136 4.69 -5.66 3.55
N LEU A 137 3.76 -5.44 4.48
CA LEU A 137 3.35 -6.40 5.51
C LEU A 137 1.90 -6.83 5.31
N ASN A 138 1.63 -8.10 5.59
CA ASN A 138 0.27 -8.62 5.73
C ASN A 138 -0.31 -8.14 7.06
N ALA A 139 -1.19 -7.14 6.99
CA ALA A 139 -1.78 -6.52 8.18
C ALA A 139 -2.70 -7.47 8.96
N LEU A 140 -3.41 -8.36 8.26
CA LEU A 140 -4.32 -9.34 8.85
C LEU A 140 -3.55 -10.34 9.73
N HIS A 141 -2.40 -10.82 9.24
CA HIS A 141 -1.49 -11.67 10.01
C HIS A 141 -0.86 -10.88 11.17
N LEU A 142 -0.32 -9.69 10.90
CA LEU A 142 0.36 -8.88 11.91
C LEU A 142 -0.56 -8.49 13.09
N ARG A 143 -1.86 -8.29 12.82
CA ARG A 143 -2.87 -7.99 13.84
C ARG A 143 -3.02 -9.11 14.87
N GLY A 144 -2.89 -10.37 14.43
CA GLY A 144 -2.96 -11.56 15.30
C GLY A 144 -4.36 -12.11 15.52
N ASP A 145 -5.34 -11.67 14.73
CA ASP A 145 -6.73 -12.11 14.86
C ASP A 145 -6.97 -13.53 14.36
N LEU A 146 -6.06 -14.06 13.54
CA LEU A 146 -6.21 -15.35 12.86
C LEU A 146 -5.53 -16.49 13.60
N ASP A 147 -4.21 -16.36 13.77
CA ASP A 147 -3.33 -17.41 14.26
C ASP A 147 -2.03 -16.78 14.81
N GLU A 148 -1.57 -17.29 15.95
CA GLU A 148 -0.39 -16.77 16.66
C GLU A 148 0.91 -17.05 15.89
N ASP A 149 1.01 -18.21 15.21
CA ASP A 149 2.19 -18.55 14.41
C ASP A 149 2.29 -17.65 13.16
N LEU A 150 1.15 -17.33 12.52
CA LEU A 150 1.09 -16.36 11.42
C LEU A 150 1.53 -14.96 11.88
N GLN A 151 1.02 -14.51 13.03
CA GLN A 151 1.45 -13.23 13.61
C GLN A 151 2.94 -13.22 13.90
N GLN A 152 3.45 -14.25 14.56
CA GLN A 152 4.87 -14.35 14.91
C GLN A 152 5.75 -14.36 13.65
N ALA A 153 5.35 -15.09 12.60
CA ALA A 153 6.05 -15.10 11.32
C ALA A 153 6.12 -13.69 10.69
N GLU A 154 5.01 -12.95 10.70
CA GLU A 154 4.96 -11.59 10.15
C GLU A 154 5.82 -10.61 10.96
N TRP A 155 5.84 -10.74 12.29
CA TRP A 155 6.79 -10.01 13.15
C TRP A 155 8.25 -10.31 12.83
N GLU A 156 8.58 -11.57 12.51
CA GLU A 156 9.94 -11.94 12.14
C GLU A 156 10.34 -11.37 10.76
N VAL A 157 9.43 -11.36 9.78
CA VAL A 157 9.64 -10.67 8.49
C VAL A 157 9.98 -9.20 8.72
N MET A 158 9.17 -8.52 9.55
CA MET A 158 9.39 -7.12 9.88
C MET A 158 10.74 -6.89 10.57
N LYS A 159 11.09 -7.68 11.60
CA LYS A 159 12.37 -7.57 12.30
C LYS A 159 13.56 -7.81 11.38
N GLN A 160 13.48 -8.84 10.52
CA GLN A 160 14.54 -9.18 9.58
C GLN A 160 14.77 -8.06 8.56
N HIS A 161 13.70 -7.46 8.04
CA HIS A 161 13.80 -6.31 7.16
C HIS A 161 14.58 -5.19 7.83
N PHE A 162 14.12 -4.69 8.99
CA PHE A 162 14.77 -3.55 9.65
C PHE A 162 16.19 -3.84 10.16
N ALA A 163 16.51 -5.10 10.47
CA ALA A 163 17.88 -5.51 10.77
C ALA A 163 18.81 -5.46 9.55
N ALA A 164 18.26 -5.60 8.33
CA ALA A 164 18.99 -5.58 7.06
C ALA A 164 19.01 -4.20 6.38
N VAL A 165 18.10 -3.28 6.75
CA VAL A 165 18.07 -1.92 6.20
C VAL A 165 19.36 -1.18 6.52
N ASP A 166 19.96 -0.57 5.50
CA ASP A 166 21.15 0.27 5.67
C ASP A 166 20.86 1.41 6.67
N ALA A 167 21.76 1.63 7.61
CA ALA A 167 21.69 2.76 8.54
C ALA A 167 21.67 4.12 7.80
N ALA A 168 22.27 4.19 6.61
CA ALA A 168 22.28 5.36 5.75
C ALA A 168 21.00 5.55 4.91
N ALA A 169 20.02 4.63 4.99
CA ALA A 169 18.75 4.79 4.28
C ALA A 169 18.06 6.10 4.68
N THR A 170 17.75 6.93 3.68
CA THR A 170 17.15 8.27 3.82
C THR A 170 15.70 8.16 4.28
N HIS A 171 14.99 7.16 3.76
CA HIS A 171 13.60 6.89 4.12
C HIS A 171 13.34 5.41 4.37
N ARG A 172 12.32 5.14 5.20
CA ARG A 172 11.81 3.79 5.48
C ARG A 172 10.27 3.83 5.39
N PHE A 173 9.73 3.35 4.28
CA PHE A 173 8.30 3.24 4.05
C PHE A 173 7.81 1.85 4.43
N VAL A 174 6.70 1.81 5.18
CA VAL A 174 5.96 0.57 5.44
C VAL A 174 4.60 0.68 4.78
N VAL A 175 4.15 -0.41 4.16
CA VAL A 175 2.85 -0.51 3.52
C VAL A 175 2.10 -1.64 4.19
N MET A 176 0.90 -1.35 4.67
CA MET A 176 0.02 -2.33 5.29
C MET A 176 -1.42 -1.91 5.06
N HIS A 177 -2.29 -2.86 4.73
CA HIS A 177 -3.65 -2.54 4.32
C HIS A 177 -4.45 -1.85 5.43
N TRP A 178 -4.48 -2.44 6.63
CA TRP A 178 -5.17 -1.89 7.79
C TRP A 178 -4.43 -0.69 8.39
N PRO A 179 -5.06 0.47 8.57
CA PRO A 179 -4.39 1.60 9.21
C PRO A 179 -4.12 1.29 10.67
N LEU A 180 -2.96 1.77 11.15
CA LEU A 180 -2.63 1.68 12.56
C LEU A 180 -3.64 2.40 13.45
N LEU A 181 -4.21 3.51 12.95
CA LEU A 181 -5.24 4.32 13.59
C LEU A 181 -5.99 5.13 12.53
N VAL A 182 -7.20 5.57 12.87
CA VAL A 182 -8.07 6.37 11.99
C VAL A 182 -8.09 7.84 12.39
N GLN A 183 -8.31 8.12 13.67
CA GLN A 183 -8.49 9.49 14.20
C GLN A 183 -7.40 9.83 15.21
N GLN A 184 -7.21 8.96 16.18
CA GLN A 184 -6.32 9.19 17.31
C GLN A 184 -5.82 7.84 17.85
N PRO A 185 -4.86 7.82 18.76
CA PRO A 185 -4.11 6.59 19.02
C PRO A 185 -4.70 5.74 20.12
N ASP A 186 -5.21 6.41 21.15
CA ASP A 186 -6.01 5.79 22.21
C ASP A 186 -7.49 5.77 21.78
N GLU A 187 -7.75 5.71 20.46
CA GLU A 187 -9.11 5.54 19.95
C GLU A 187 -9.64 4.15 20.28
N GLU A 188 -10.94 3.99 20.18
CA GLU A 188 -11.58 2.70 20.40
C GLU A 188 -11.08 1.69 19.37
N GLU A 189 -10.86 0.45 19.82
CA GLU A 189 -10.56 -0.66 18.93
C GLU A 189 -11.79 -0.95 18.07
N THR A 190 -11.62 -0.86 16.77
CA THR A 190 -12.71 -1.09 15.83
C THR A 190 -12.24 -1.95 14.67
N TYR A 191 -13.19 -2.30 13.81
CA TYR A 191 -12.90 -2.88 12.51
C TYR A 191 -11.95 -2.02 11.66
N TRP A 192 -11.80 -0.73 11.93
CA TRP A 192 -11.07 0.17 11.05
C TRP A 192 -9.60 0.35 11.42
N ASN A 193 -9.15 -0.13 12.58
CA ASN A 193 -7.79 0.13 13.08
C ASN A 193 -7.12 -1.11 13.67
N MET A 194 -5.79 -1.13 13.76
CA MET A 194 -5.03 -2.23 14.37
C MET A 194 -5.16 -2.25 15.90
N GLU A 195 -5.55 -3.37 16.50
CA GLU A 195 -5.66 -3.54 17.97
C GLU A 195 -4.28 -3.44 18.66
N ASN A 196 -3.26 -4.08 18.10
CA ASN A 196 -1.88 -4.07 18.62
C ASN A 196 -1.06 -2.83 18.17
N ARG A 197 -1.71 -1.75 17.71
CA ARG A 197 -1.07 -0.55 17.15
C ARG A 197 0.04 0.05 18.01
N HIS A 198 -0.11 0.08 19.34
CA HIS A 198 0.90 0.69 20.22
C HIS A 198 2.25 -0.03 20.16
N GLU A 199 2.25 -1.35 20.09
CA GLU A 199 3.48 -2.15 19.97
C GLU A 199 4.15 -1.92 18.62
N ILE A 200 3.35 -1.96 17.55
CA ILE A 200 3.83 -1.73 16.18
C ILE A 200 4.41 -0.32 16.04
N ILE A 201 3.74 0.70 16.59
CA ILE A 201 4.20 2.09 16.54
C ILE A 201 5.49 2.27 17.34
N ALA A 202 5.60 1.66 18.53
CA ALA A 202 6.84 1.70 19.30
C ALA A 202 8.00 1.09 18.48
N PHE A 203 7.77 -0.03 17.80
CA PHE A 203 8.74 -0.67 16.93
C PHE A 203 9.13 0.21 15.73
N PHE A 204 8.17 0.75 15.00
CA PHE A 204 8.42 1.63 13.86
C PHE A 204 9.17 2.91 14.24
N LYS A 205 8.85 3.49 15.39
CA LYS A 205 9.58 4.65 15.93
C LYS A 205 11.03 4.32 16.25
N ALA A 206 11.28 3.18 16.88
CA ALA A 206 12.63 2.73 17.20
C ALA A 206 13.48 2.47 15.94
N ASN A 207 12.84 2.18 14.81
CA ASN A 207 13.48 1.89 13.53
C ASN A 207 13.42 3.05 12.52
N ASN A 208 13.06 4.28 12.94
CA ASN A 208 13.02 5.48 12.11
C ASN A 208 12.17 5.33 10.83
N VAL A 209 10.97 4.75 10.95
CA VAL A 209 9.99 4.69 9.85
C VAL A 209 9.57 6.10 9.44
N SER A 210 9.68 6.40 8.15
CA SER A 210 9.38 7.70 7.54
C SER A 210 7.90 7.90 7.27
N CYS A 211 7.19 6.83 6.91
CA CYS A 211 5.75 6.85 6.67
C CYS A 211 5.19 5.43 6.66
N VAL A 212 3.96 5.27 7.15
CA VAL A 212 3.14 4.08 6.91
C VAL A 212 2.03 4.43 5.91
N LEU A 213 1.99 3.68 4.81
CA LEU A 213 1.00 3.81 3.74
C LEU A 213 -0.09 2.76 3.94
N THR A 214 -1.36 3.16 3.78
CA THR A 214 -2.48 2.31 4.16
C THR A 214 -3.75 2.57 3.36
N GLY A 215 -4.64 1.59 3.32
CA GLY A 215 -5.94 1.64 2.66
C GLY A 215 -7.07 1.46 3.68
N HIS A 216 -8.02 0.58 3.35
CA HIS A 216 -9.08 0.03 4.21
C HIS A 216 -10.15 1.02 4.64
N TYR A 217 -9.78 2.25 4.98
CA TYR A 217 -10.70 3.25 5.51
C TYR A 217 -11.51 3.97 4.42
N HIS A 218 -11.16 3.80 3.13
CA HIS A 218 -11.84 4.47 2.01
C HIS A 218 -12.02 5.98 2.23
N HIS A 219 -11.00 6.58 2.82
CA HIS A 219 -10.89 8.01 3.08
C HIS A 219 -9.43 8.38 3.34
N ASP A 220 -9.05 9.60 2.96
CA ASP A 220 -7.70 10.07 3.19
C ASP A 220 -7.39 10.16 4.70
N ILE A 221 -6.25 9.61 5.11
CA ILE A 221 -5.69 9.76 6.45
C ILE A 221 -4.34 10.45 6.29
N VAL A 222 -4.27 11.74 6.60
CA VAL A 222 -2.99 12.47 6.58
C VAL A 222 -2.72 12.99 7.98
N GLY A 223 -1.73 12.40 8.65
CA GLY A 223 -1.38 12.80 10.01
C GLY A 223 0.00 12.30 10.41
N THR A 224 0.60 12.99 11.37
CA THR A 224 1.82 12.52 12.05
C THR A 224 1.46 12.13 13.46
N TRP A 225 1.73 10.88 13.82
CA TRP A 225 1.43 10.40 15.16
C TRP A 225 2.63 9.78 15.88
N HIS A 226 2.92 10.27 17.09
CA HIS A 226 4.10 9.92 17.88
C HIS A 226 5.45 10.02 17.16
N GLY A 227 5.48 10.76 16.04
CA GLY A 227 6.64 10.92 15.16
C GLY A 227 6.60 10.08 13.89
N ILE A 228 5.55 9.27 13.68
CA ILE A 228 5.35 8.44 12.49
C ILE A 228 4.25 9.07 11.63
N PRO A 229 4.58 9.56 10.43
CA PRO A 229 3.59 9.92 9.43
C PRO A 229 2.77 8.72 8.96
N LEU A 230 1.46 8.91 8.82
CA LEU A 230 0.53 7.99 8.21
C LEU A 230 -0.06 8.65 6.97
N LEU A 231 -0.08 7.91 5.87
CA LEU A 231 -0.72 8.29 4.62
C LEU A 231 -1.72 7.20 4.22
N GLY A 232 -2.99 7.43 4.53
CA GLY A 232 -4.11 6.64 4.03
C GLY A 232 -4.70 7.27 2.77
N SER A 233 -5.07 6.45 1.80
CA SER A 233 -5.72 6.89 0.57
C SER A 233 -7.18 6.42 0.53
N VAL A 234 -8.05 7.23 -0.08
CA VAL A 234 -9.44 6.88 -0.35
C VAL A 234 -9.63 5.64 -1.24
N GLY A 235 -8.66 5.34 -2.10
CA GLY A 235 -8.72 4.21 -3.02
C GLY A 235 -9.54 4.45 -4.29
N THR A 236 -9.54 3.45 -5.17
CA THR A 236 -10.06 3.59 -6.55
C THR A 236 -11.46 2.99 -6.78
N SER A 237 -12.06 2.35 -5.77
CA SER A 237 -13.39 1.74 -5.86
C SER A 237 -14.52 2.64 -5.38
N GLN A 238 -14.58 2.91 -4.08
CA GLN A 238 -15.70 3.55 -3.41
C GLN A 238 -15.22 4.49 -2.31
N VAL A 239 -16.02 5.50 -2.00
CA VAL A 239 -15.80 6.41 -0.86
C VAL A 239 -16.86 6.13 0.20
N PHE A 240 -16.43 5.83 1.42
CA PHE A 240 -17.36 5.54 2.52
C PHE A 240 -17.60 6.73 3.45
N HIS A 241 -16.67 7.68 3.50
CA HIS A 241 -16.72 8.78 4.46
C HIS A 241 -16.64 10.13 3.74
N GLY A 242 -17.63 10.99 3.95
CA GLY A 242 -17.61 12.37 3.43
C GLY A 242 -17.62 12.52 1.90
N PRO A 243 -17.57 13.77 1.39
CA PRO A 243 -17.56 14.05 -0.04
C PRO A 243 -16.13 14.02 -0.59
N GLN A 244 -15.64 12.84 -0.99
CA GLN A 244 -14.40 12.66 -1.73
C GLN A 244 -14.68 11.94 -3.07
N SER A 245 -13.80 12.11 -4.05
CA SER A 245 -13.73 11.28 -5.28
C SER A 245 -12.94 9.99 -5.02
N CYS A 246 -12.98 9.03 -5.94
CA CYS A 246 -11.98 7.97 -5.97
C CYS A 246 -10.64 8.56 -6.42
N ALA A 247 -9.54 8.12 -5.81
CA ALA A 247 -8.21 8.62 -6.10
C ALA A 247 -7.13 7.65 -5.62
N PHE A 248 -5.90 7.90 -6.07
CA PHE A 248 -4.68 7.30 -5.54
C PHE A 248 -3.65 8.39 -5.26
N GLU A 249 -2.54 8.02 -4.61
CA GLU A 249 -1.49 8.96 -4.23
C GLU A 249 -0.30 8.86 -5.20
N HIS A 250 0.10 9.99 -5.77
CA HIS A 250 1.42 10.16 -6.38
C HIS A 250 2.36 10.67 -5.29
N VAL A 251 3.36 9.89 -4.92
CA VAL A 251 4.35 10.23 -3.90
C VAL A 251 5.67 10.60 -4.55
N THR A 252 6.22 11.76 -4.19
CA THR A 252 7.56 12.21 -4.58
C THR A 252 8.48 12.15 -3.38
N VAL A 253 9.62 11.50 -3.53
CA VAL A 253 10.63 11.30 -2.48
C VAL A 253 11.90 12.07 -2.82
N PHE A 254 12.31 12.93 -1.91
CA PHE A 254 13.55 13.72 -1.96
C PHE A 254 14.56 13.18 -0.94
N PRO A 255 15.85 13.55 -1.01
CA PRO A 255 16.83 13.14 0.00
C PRO A 255 16.47 13.52 1.44
N ASP A 256 15.78 14.65 1.64
CA ASP A 256 15.47 15.23 2.96
C ASP A 256 13.98 15.22 3.32
N GLY A 257 13.12 14.65 2.48
CA GLY A 257 11.69 14.63 2.71
C GLY A 257 10.91 13.87 1.65
N TRP A 258 9.59 13.88 1.77
CA TRP A 258 8.69 13.35 0.76
C TRP A 258 7.39 14.14 0.80
N MET A 259 6.63 14.11 -0.29
CA MET A 259 5.29 14.66 -0.36
C MET A 259 4.39 13.73 -1.15
N SER A 260 3.10 13.77 -0.88
CA SER A 260 2.10 13.10 -1.70
C SER A 260 1.13 14.12 -2.28
N ARG A 261 0.57 13.76 -3.43
CA ARG A 261 -0.59 14.43 -3.98
C ARG A 261 -1.58 13.41 -4.50
N ARG A 262 -2.84 13.74 -4.29
CA ARG A 262 -3.97 13.00 -4.80
C ARG A 262 -4.08 13.09 -6.33
N VAL A 263 -4.44 11.97 -6.96
CA VAL A 263 -4.75 11.85 -8.39
C VAL A 263 -6.12 11.21 -8.53
N ASP A 264 -7.11 11.98 -8.99
CA ASP A 264 -8.49 11.51 -9.15
C ASP A 264 -8.63 10.56 -10.34
N VAL A 265 -9.55 9.58 -10.21
CA VAL A 265 -9.86 8.57 -11.24
C VAL A 265 -11.36 8.36 -11.45
#